data_AF-A0A7X7DF58-F1
#
_entry.id   AF-A0A7X7DF58-F1
#
_cell.length_a   1.000
_cell.length_b   1.000
_cell.length_c   1.000
_cell.angle_alpha   90.00
_cell.angle_beta   90.00
_cell.angle_gamma   90.00
#
_symmetry.space_group_name_H-M   'P 1'
#
loop_
_entity.id
_entity.type
_entity.pdbx_description
1 polymer ?
#
loop_
_entity_poly.entity_id
_entity_poly.type
_entity_poly.pdbx_seq_one_letter_code
_entity_poly.pdbx_strand_id
1 'polypeptide(L)'
;MARHIGWLGMLAVATAVAGCGRNEAQVVKPRSELEAEVAVWVDQTGITGSQIQKEASRLYSKVPKDLPPEQQQAVQFRLLQQAVDNLVSRQLVRAEMERSGVLITQEEVEKGKQDLEKGLGEGHSLTMLIAEANLPMAELEENLRLDLFKNKVLKDKLAAAMAEVTDEAVRTYYDEHPQEFRIPAGRLASHILVRVPQDADESAKTELRAKAEGVRQGLLEGADFAKLATEVSDCPSRARGGVLGLIPPGREDPAFEEAVYGQPIGEIGEVVETPVGFHVIVATGEQEEKVFSFDEVKDRLTARMRHMSQQKVTSAYIQELKEKATIKLDGMLAGFANSPETEAAPEGAAAAAEAVPAANDAPVSTVTEPPSPAATAPAGDPAPAPAE
;
A
#
# COMPACT_ATOMS: atom_id res chain seq x y z
N MET A 1 54.85 -18.08 49.07
CA MET A 1 55.49 -18.65 47.86
C MET A 1 54.89 -20.02 47.63
N ALA A 2 54.41 -20.29 46.41
CA ALA A 2 54.33 -21.59 45.69
C ALA A 2 54.00 -22.87 46.51
N ARG A 3 53.11 -23.78 46.12
CA ARG A 3 52.35 -24.15 44.91
C ARG A 3 51.46 -25.32 45.38
N HIS A 4 50.37 -25.60 44.64
CA HIS A 4 49.93 -26.93 44.20
C HIS A 4 48.41 -27.13 44.24
N ILE A 5 47.90 -27.34 43.03
CA ILE A 5 46.63 -27.98 42.68
C ILE A 5 46.66 -29.43 43.17
N GLY A 6 45.54 -29.88 43.75
CA GLY A 6 45.28 -31.28 44.10
C GLY A 6 43.83 -31.65 43.78
N TRP A 7 43.66 -32.76 43.07
CA TRP A 7 42.47 -33.28 42.41
C TRP A 7 41.79 -34.36 43.28
N LEU A 8 40.50 -34.62 43.01
CA LEU A 8 39.65 -35.77 43.40
C LEU A 8 39.18 -35.97 44.87
N GLY A 9 37.85 -35.91 45.04
CA GLY A 9 36.99 -37.06 45.36
C GLY A 9 37.05 -37.74 46.75
N MET A 10 35.97 -37.61 47.53
CA MET A 10 35.32 -38.68 48.32
C MET A 10 34.07 -38.09 49.01
N LEU A 11 32.86 -38.58 48.70
CA LEU A 11 32.21 -39.75 49.30
C LEU A 11 31.84 -39.50 50.78
N ALA A 12 30.61 -39.07 51.03
CA ALA A 12 29.94 -39.23 52.31
C ALA A 12 28.81 -40.27 52.15
N VAL A 13 28.92 -41.30 52.98
CA VAL A 13 28.07 -42.50 53.07
C VAL A 13 26.92 -42.25 54.05
N ALA A 14 25.89 -43.10 53.95
CA ALA A 14 24.86 -43.41 54.94
C ALA A 14 23.66 -42.45 55.01
N THR A 15 22.41 -42.89 55.08
CA THR A 15 21.82 -44.23 55.22
C THR A 15 20.34 -44.10 54.85
N ALA A 16 19.82 -45.06 54.10
CA ALA A 16 18.40 -45.19 53.84
C ALA A 16 17.66 -45.64 55.11
N VAL A 17 16.63 -44.90 55.51
CA VAL A 17 15.50 -45.44 56.29
C VAL A 17 14.29 -45.39 55.38
N ALA A 18 13.80 -46.58 55.05
CA ALA A 18 12.60 -46.77 54.27
C ALA A 18 11.36 -46.30 55.04
N GLY A 19 10.76 -45.21 54.59
CA GLY A 19 9.36 -44.88 54.83
C GLY A 19 8.61 -45.01 53.50
N CYS A 20 7.77 -46.03 53.37
CA CYS A 20 6.87 -46.18 52.24
C CYS A 20 5.88 -45.00 52.21
N GLY A 21 6.03 -44.09 51.26
CA GLY A 21 5.07 -43.05 50.93
C GLY A 21 5.01 -42.92 49.40
N ARG A 22 3.82 -43.11 48.84
CA ARG A 22 3.52 -43.09 47.41
C ARG A 22 4.02 -41.81 46.73
N ASN A 23 4.53 -41.97 45.51
CA ASN A 23 4.82 -40.92 44.54
C ASN A 23 3.64 -39.95 44.40
N GLU A 24 3.83 -38.70 44.82
CA GLU A 24 3.17 -37.55 44.19
C GLU A 24 4.25 -36.73 43.50
N ALA A 25 4.05 -36.56 42.19
CA ALA A 25 4.90 -35.79 41.31
C ALA A 25 5.11 -34.39 41.90
N GLN A 26 6.38 -33.98 42.01
CA GLN A 26 6.67 -32.55 42.11
C GLN A 26 6.20 -31.93 40.79
N VAL A 27 5.04 -31.29 40.87
CA VAL A 27 4.51 -30.37 39.86
C VAL A 27 5.54 -29.27 39.71
N VAL A 28 6.40 -29.42 38.69
CA VAL A 28 7.19 -28.31 38.16
C VAL A 28 6.17 -27.30 37.64
N LYS A 29 5.97 -26.22 38.41
CA LYS A 29 5.17 -25.08 37.97
C LYS A 29 5.77 -24.51 36.67
N PRO A 30 4.92 -23.98 35.78
CA PRO A 30 5.26 -23.80 34.37
C PRO A 30 6.43 -22.84 34.20
N ARG A 31 7.35 -23.22 33.31
CA ARG A 31 8.38 -22.33 32.79
C ARG A 31 7.69 -21.29 31.91
N SER A 32 7.36 -20.15 32.52
CA SER A 32 7.14 -18.81 31.97
C SER A 32 6.52 -18.65 30.58
N GLU A 33 5.35 -18.00 30.57
CA GLU A 33 4.60 -17.35 29.48
C GLU A 33 5.40 -16.30 28.66
N LEU A 34 6.61 -16.62 28.17
CA LEU A 34 7.47 -15.71 27.40
C LEU A 34 8.08 -16.33 26.13
N GLU A 35 7.60 -17.50 25.69
CA GLU A 35 7.63 -17.83 24.27
C GLU A 35 6.37 -17.23 23.67
N ALA A 36 6.48 -16.02 23.12
CA ALA A 36 5.47 -15.51 22.19
C ALA A 36 5.25 -16.62 21.15
N GLU A 37 4.05 -17.22 21.15
CA GLU A 37 3.76 -18.43 20.39
C GLU A 37 4.30 -18.29 18.97
N VAL A 38 5.26 -19.16 18.63
CA VAL A 38 5.82 -19.18 17.29
C VAL A 38 4.67 -19.50 16.35
N ALA A 39 4.39 -18.61 15.42
CA ALA A 39 3.25 -18.72 14.52
C ALA A 39 3.66 -19.33 13.18
N VAL A 40 4.92 -19.16 12.77
CA VAL A 40 5.47 -19.78 11.56
C VAL A 40 6.89 -20.25 11.83
N TRP A 41 7.20 -21.48 11.47
CA TRP A 41 8.56 -22.01 11.45
C TRP A 41 9.08 -21.99 10.02
N VAL A 42 10.30 -21.47 9.84
CA VAL A 42 11.09 -21.58 8.61
C VAL A 42 12.37 -22.34 8.97
N ASP A 43 12.43 -23.60 8.56
CA ASP A 43 13.42 -24.59 8.99
C ASP A 43 13.49 -24.71 10.53
N GLN A 44 14.55 -24.19 11.14
CA GLN A 44 14.76 -24.20 12.60
C GLN A 44 14.49 -22.83 13.25
N THR A 45 14.11 -21.82 12.46
CA THR A 45 13.87 -20.46 12.96
C THR A 45 12.37 -20.19 13.08
N GLY A 46 11.93 -19.79 14.26
CA GLY A 46 10.55 -19.39 14.52
C GLY A 46 10.31 -17.90 14.26
N ILE A 47 9.19 -17.60 13.60
CA ILE A 47 8.61 -16.26 13.45
C ILE A 47 7.43 -16.16 14.42
N THR A 48 7.48 -15.20 15.32
CA THR A 48 6.49 -15.04 16.39
C THR A 48 5.27 -14.25 15.94
N GLY A 49 4.13 -14.45 16.61
CA GLY A 49 2.93 -13.62 16.39
C GLY A 49 3.19 -12.12 16.58
N SER A 50 4.08 -11.73 17.51
CA SER A 50 4.44 -10.32 17.73
C SER A 50 5.21 -9.69 16.56
N GLN A 51 6.08 -10.45 15.90
CA GLN A 51 6.78 -9.99 14.69
C GLN A 51 5.79 -9.77 13.54
N ILE A 52 4.87 -10.71 13.36
CA ILE A 52 3.82 -10.64 12.32
C ILE A 52 2.92 -9.45 12.58
N GLN A 53 2.48 -9.23 13.82
CA GLN A 53 1.65 -8.08 14.17
C GLN A 53 2.39 -6.75 13.97
N LYS A 54 3.68 -6.68 14.31
CA LYS A 54 4.51 -5.48 14.07
C LYS A 54 4.60 -5.16 12.58
N GLU A 55 4.87 -6.17 11.73
CA GLU A 55 4.94 -6.00 10.28
C GLU A 55 3.57 -5.63 9.70
N ALA A 56 2.49 -6.32 10.10
CA ALA A 56 1.13 -6.01 9.66
C ALA A 56 0.72 -4.59 10.06
N SER A 57 1.08 -4.11 11.26
CA SER A 57 0.78 -2.75 11.71
C SER A 57 1.50 -1.70 10.86
N ARG A 58 2.72 -1.97 10.39
CA ARG A 58 3.45 -1.10 9.46
C ARG A 58 2.83 -1.07 8.07
N LEU A 59 2.29 -2.19 7.60
CA LEU A 59 1.53 -2.22 6.35
C LEU A 59 0.21 -1.47 6.50
N TYR A 60 -0.46 -1.64 7.64
CA TYR A 60 -1.73 -1.00 7.94
C TYR A 60 -1.62 0.52 8.11
N SER A 61 -0.47 1.05 8.56
CA SER A 61 -0.29 2.50 8.69
C SER A 61 -0.38 3.25 7.36
N LYS A 62 -0.25 2.55 6.23
CA LYS A 62 -0.39 3.09 4.87
C LYS A 62 -1.82 3.01 4.34
N VAL A 63 -2.74 2.36 5.07
CA VAL A 63 -4.13 2.20 4.67
C VAL A 63 -4.93 3.46 5.00
N PRO A 64 -5.77 3.97 4.08
CA PRO A 64 -6.68 5.08 4.35
C PRO A 64 -7.59 4.80 5.56
N LYS A 65 -7.74 5.79 6.45
CA LYS A 65 -8.49 5.63 7.71
C LYS A 65 -10.01 5.61 7.54
N ASP A 66 -10.50 5.94 6.36
CA ASP A 66 -11.90 6.12 5.98
C ASP A 66 -12.51 4.92 5.24
N LEU A 67 -11.86 3.75 5.29
CA LEU A 67 -12.40 2.54 4.69
C LEU A 67 -13.74 2.12 5.34
N PRO A 68 -14.74 1.68 4.54
CA PRO A 68 -15.96 1.07 5.06
C PRO A 68 -15.67 -0.14 5.97
N PRO A 69 -16.41 -0.36 7.07
CA PRO A 69 -16.15 -1.45 8.02
C PRO A 69 -16.03 -2.84 7.37
N GLU A 70 -16.85 -3.11 6.34
CA GLU A 70 -16.81 -4.36 5.58
C GLU A 70 -15.48 -4.56 4.83
N GLN A 71 -14.91 -3.48 4.30
CA GLN A 71 -13.61 -3.52 3.61
C GLN A 71 -12.44 -3.59 4.59
N GLN A 72 -12.59 -3.01 5.80
CA GLN A 72 -11.54 -3.00 6.82
C GLN A 72 -11.11 -4.42 7.19
N GLN A 73 -12.05 -5.34 7.39
CA GLN A 73 -11.73 -6.71 7.77
C GLN A 73 -10.98 -7.46 6.66
N ALA A 74 -11.42 -7.34 5.41
CA ALA A 74 -10.76 -7.95 4.25
C ALA A 74 -9.34 -7.39 4.04
N VAL A 75 -9.17 -6.07 4.20
CA VAL A 75 -7.84 -5.42 4.10
C VAL A 75 -6.93 -5.88 5.23
N GLN A 76 -7.42 -5.92 6.48
CA GLN A 76 -6.64 -6.41 7.62
C GLN A 76 -6.16 -7.84 7.40
N PHE A 77 -7.04 -8.73 6.92
CA PHE A 77 -6.69 -10.12 6.65
C PHE A 77 -5.61 -10.24 5.56
N ARG A 78 -5.78 -9.55 4.44
CA ARG A 78 -4.80 -9.54 3.34
C ARG A 78 -3.44 -9.02 3.80
N LEU A 79 -3.41 -7.93 4.58
CA LEU A 79 -2.16 -7.36 5.07
C LEU A 79 -1.49 -8.25 6.11
N LEU A 80 -2.26 -9.03 6.88
CA LEU A 80 -1.71 -10.06 7.76
C LEU A 80 -1.03 -11.16 6.96
N GLN A 81 -1.67 -11.66 5.88
CA GLN A 81 -1.06 -12.64 4.99
C GLN A 81 0.23 -12.10 4.35
N GLN A 82 0.19 -10.87 3.85
CA GLN A 82 1.36 -10.19 3.29
C GLN A 82 2.49 -10.02 4.32
N ALA A 83 2.17 -9.69 5.58
CA ALA A 83 3.14 -9.60 6.65
C ALA A 83 3.83 -10.95 6.91
N VAL A 84 3.07 -12.04 6.92
CA VAL A 84 3.61 -13.40 7.02
C VAL A 84 4.55 -13.70 5.85
N ASP A 85 4.11 -13.46 4.62
CA ASP A 85 4.91 -13.70 3.42
C ASP A 85 6.21 -12.90 3.41
N ASN A 86 6.17 -11.62 3.82
CA ASN A 86 7.33 -10.77 3.93
C ASN A 86 8.35 -11.33 4.92
N LEU A 87 7.88 -11.74 6.11
CA LEU A 87 8.76 -12.27 7.17
C LEU A 87 9.35 -13.63 6.79
N VAL A 88 8.54 -14.52 6.20
CA VAL A 88 9.01 -15.81 5.68
C VAL A 88 10.07 -15.58 4.60
N SER A 89 9.80 -14.73 3.63
CA SER A 89 10.74 -14.43 2.55
C SER A 89 12.04 -13.82 3.07
N ARG A 90 11.96 -12.88 4.03
CA ARG A 90 13.13 -12.30 4.69
C ARG A 90 13.95 -13.36 5.42
N GLN A 91 13.29 -14.28 6.11
CA GLN A 91 13.95 -15.37 6.82
C GLN A 91 14.62 -16.37 5.87
N LEU A 92 13.99 -16.69 4.74
CA LEU A 92 14.57 -17.56 3.72
C LEU A 92 15.85 -16.96 3.12
N VAL A 93 15.82 -15.67 2.78
CA VAL A 93 17.00 -14.97 2.25
C VAL A 93 18.11 -14.91 3.28
N ARG A 94 17.78 -14.66 4.55
CA ARG A 94 18.76 -14.69 5.65
C ARG A 94 19.41 -16.06 5.77
N ALA A 95 18.61 -17.12 5.85
CA ALA A 95 19.10 -18.48 5.95
C ALA A 95 20.00 -18.85 4.75
N GLU A 96 19.62 -18.41 3.54
CA GLU A 96 20.43 -18.62 2.34
C GLU A 96 21.74 -17.81 2.36
N MET A 97 21.73 -16.58 2.85
CA MET A 97 22.93 -15.77 3.03
C MET A 97 23.91 -16.46 4.00
N GLU A 98 23.41 -16.99 5.12
CA GLU A 98 24.22 -17.74 6.09
C GLU A 98 24.77 -19.04 5.50
N ARG A 99 23.95 -19.78 4.75
CA ARG A 99 24.31 -21.06 4.13
C ARG A 99 25.30 -20.93 2.98
N SER A 100 25.13 -19.90 2.14
CA SER A 100 25.96 -19.69 0.94
C SER A 100 27.36 -19.16 1.27
N GLY A 101 27.55 -18.58 2.47
CA GLY A 101 28.81 -17.97 2.87
C GLY A 101 29.17 -16.70 2.10
N VAL A 102 28.26 -16.16 1.28
CA VAL A 102 28.47 -14.90 0.57
C VAL A 102 28.47 -13.75 1.56
N LEU A 103 29.60 -13.06 1.66
CA LEU A 103 29.75 -11.94 2.57
C LEU A 103 29.30 -10.63 1.92
N ILE A 104 28.49 -9.88 2.66
CA ILE A 104 28.24 -8.45 2.45
C ILE A 104 29.09 -7.70 3.46
N THR A 105 30.01 -6.89 2.97
CA THR A 105 30.95 -6.11 3.78
C THR A 105 30.28 -4.87 4.36
N GLN A 106 30.87 -4.30 5.43
CA GLN A 106 30.37 -3.05 6.00
C GLN A 106 30.49 -1.88 5.00
N GLU A 107 31.51 -1.91 4.14
CA GLU A 107 31.69 -0.93 3.08
C GLU A 107 30.56 -0.97 2.05
N GLU A 108 30.12 -2.17 1.64
CA GLU A 108 28.97 -2.34 0.75
C GLU A 108 27.68 -1.79 1.39
N VAL A 109 27.48 -1.99 2.69
CA VAL A 109 26.32 -1.45 3.43
C VAL A 109 26.38 0.07 3.50
N GLU A 110 27.55 0.66 3.79
CA GLU A 110 27.71 2.11 3.88
C GLU A 110 27.47 2.77 2.52
N LYS A 111 28.02 2.19 1.45
CA LYS A 111 27.73 2.63 0.09
C LYS A 111 26.25 2.50 -0.25
N GLY A 112 25.61 1.39 0.14
CA GLY A 112 24.17 1.19 -0.07
C GLY A 112 23.32 2.25 0.63
N LYS A 113 23.69 2.68 1.84
CA LYS A 113 23.01 3.80 2.53
C LYS A 113 23.18 5.12 1.79
N GLN A 114 24.38 5.41 1.29
CA GLN A 114 24.63 6.61 0.49
C GLN A 114 23.83 6.60 -0.83
N ASP A 115 23.76 5.45 -1.50
CA ASP A 115 23.01 5.30 -2.74
C ASP A 115 21.50 5.41 -2.48
N LEU A 116 21.00 4.86 -1.36
CA LEU A 116 19.62 5.05 -0.92
C LEU A 116 19.33 6.53 -0.62
N GLU A 117 20.22 7.23 0.07
CA GLU A 117 20.04 8.64 0.44
C GLU A 117 20.10 9.58 -0.77
N LYS A 118 21.05 9.39 -1.69
CA LYS A 118 21.04 10.08 -3.00
C LYS A 118 19.75 9.81 -3.75
N GLY A 119 19.25 8.60 -3.55
CA GLY A 119 17.97 8.17 -4.00
C GLY A 119 16.83 9.11 -3.57
N LEU A 120 16.76 9.46 -2.30
CA LEU A 120 15.60 10.19 -1.78
C LEU A 120 15.41 11.59 -2.41
N GLY A 121 16.41 12.12 -3.11
CA GLY A 121 16.37 13.43 -3.75
C GLY A 121 16.66 14.56 -2.76
N GLU A 122 16.70 15.79 -3.27
CA GLU A 122 17.00 16.96 -2.45
C GLU A 122 15.92 17.19 -1.38
N GLY A 123 16.35 17.57 -0.18
CA GLY A 123 15.44 17.84 0.95
C GLY A 123 14.96 16.61 1.72
N HIS A 124 15.33 15.40 1.32
CA HIS A 124 15.06 14.17 2.05
C HIS A 124 16.37 13.58 2.59
N SER A 125 16.28 12.85 3.70
CA SER A 125 17.44 12.18 4.30
C SER A 125 17.05 10.81 4.84
N LEU A 126 18.04 9.93 4.93
CA LEU A 126 17.81 8.60 5.48
C LEU A 126 17.31 8.67 6.93
N THR A 127 17.80 9.66 7.69
CA THR A 127 17.37 9.91 9.07
C THR A 127 15.90 10.28 9.18
N MET A 128 15.37 11.07 8.25
CA MET A 128 13.94 11.43 8.24
C MET A 128 13.08 10.21 7.90
N LEU A 129 13.49 9.41 6.91
CA LEU A 129 12.77 8.22 6.50
C LEU A 129 12.65 7.19 7.63
N ILE A 130 13.73 6.92 8.36
CA ILE A 130 13.68 5.96 9.48
C ILE A 130 12.85 6.47 10.66
N ALA A 131 12.82 7.79 10.89
CA ALA A 131 12.00 8.40 11.92
C ALA A 131 10.51 8.31 11.57
N GLU A 132 10.14 8.61 10.33
CA GLU A 132 8.78 8.48 9.82
C GLU A 132 8.29 7.03 9.82
N ALA A 133 9.15 6.09 9.41
CA ALA A 133 8.84 4.66 9.39
C ALA A 133 8.89 3.99 10.77
N ASN A 134 9.31 4.71 11.83
CA ASN A 134 9.60 4.16 13.16
C ASN A 134 10.48 2.88 13.07
N LEU A 135 11.53 2.95 12.25
CA LEU A 135 12.43 1.86 11.92
C LEU A 135 13.79 2.11 12.57
N PRO A 136 14.28 1.25 13.47
CA PRO A 136 15.64 1.38 13.99
C PRO A 136 16.69 1.28 12.87
N MET A 137 17.75 2.09 12.95
CA MET A 137 18.84 2.07 11.95
C MET A 137 19.42 0.66 11.75
N ALA A 138 19.57 -0.13 12.82
CA ALA A 138 20.06 -1.50 12.73
C ALA A 138 19.13 -2.42 11.91
N GLU A 139 17.81 -2.21 11.98
CA GLU A 139 16.83 -2.98 11.20
C GLU A 139 16.88 -2.57 9.72
N LEU A 140 17.10 -1.28 9.43
CA LEU A 140 17.35 -0.81 8.07
C LEU A 140 18.63 -1.42 7.49
N GLU A 141 19.75 -1.36 8.22
CA GLU A 141 21.03 -1.91 7.76
C GLU A 141 20.95 -3.41 7.49
N GLU A 142 20.19 -4.14 8.32
CA GLU A 142 19.92 -5.55 8.12
C GLU A 142 19.11 -5.82 6.85
N ASN A 143 18.02 -5.09 6.62
CA ASN A 143 17.22 -5.22 5.40
C ASN A 143 18.06 -4.89 4.16
N LEU A 144 18.85 -3.81 4.21
CA LEU A 144 19.77 -3.43 3.14
C LEU A 144 20.80 -4.54 2.87
N ARG A 145 21.31 -5.20 3.92
CA ARG A 145 22.25 -6.32 3.76
C ARG A 145 21.62 -7.48 2.99
N LEU A 146 20.36 -7.81 3.28
CA LEU A 146 19.62 -8.86 2.58
C LEU A 146 19.36 -8.47 1.12
N ASP A 147 19.07 -7.19 0.84
CA ASP A 147 18.89 -6.69 -0.52
C ASP A 147 20.19 -6.74 -1.33
N LEU A 148 21.30 -6.28 -0.74
CA LEU A 148 22.62 -6.38 -1.36
C LEU A 148 23.03 -7.83 -1.62
N PHE A 149 22.71 -8.74 -0.70
CA PHE A 149 22.91 -10.18 -0.89
C PHE A 149 22.12 -10.73 -2.08
N LYS A 150 20.81 -10.46 -2.16
CA LYS A 150 19.98 -10.85 -3.31
C LYS A 150 20.56 -10.32 -4.61
N ASN A 151 20.91 -9.04 -4.67
CA ASN A 151 21.48 -8.40 -5.86
C ASN A 151 22.82 -9.03 -6.26
N LYS A 152 23.65 -9.41 -5.29
CA LYS A 152 24.95 -10.06 -5.52
C LYS A 152 24.80 -11.47 -6.06
N VAL A 153 23.90 -12.27 -5.47
CA VAL A 153 23.64 -13.66 -5.89
C VAL A 153 22.89 -13.72 -7.23
N LEU A 154 21.98 -12.78 -7.46
CA LEU A 154 21.18 -12.72 -8.67
C LEU A 154 21.79 -11.85 -9.77
N LYS A 155 23.01 -11.33 -9.59
CA LYS A 155 23.64 -10.36 -10.49
C LYS A 155 23.50 -10.73 -11.97
N ASP A 156 23.86 -11.96 -12.33
CA ASP A 156 23.84 -12.41 -13.73
C ASP A 156 22.41 -12.62 -14.24
N LYS A 157 21.51 -13.14 -13.40
CA LYS A 157 20.07 -13.30 -13.73
C LYS A 157 19.38 -11.93 -13.92
N LEU A 158 19.69 -10.97 -13.05
CA LEU A 158 19.19 -9.61 -13.13
C LEU A 158 19.74 -8.92 -14.38
N ALA A 159 21.05 -9.03 -14.65
CA ALA A 159 21.65 -8.47 -15.85
C ALA A 159 21.04 -9.06 -17.14
N ALA A 160 20.84 -10.37 -17.19
CA ALA A 160 20.18 -11.04 -18.32
C ALA A 160 18.74 -10.53 -18.49
N ALA A 161 17.94 -10.49 -17.43
CA ALA A 161 16.57 -9.98 -17.49
C ALA A 161 16.48 -8.50 -17.89
N MET A 162 17.48 -7.68 -17.52
CA MET A 162 17.53 -6.27 -17.97
C MET A 162 17.92 -6.16 -19.44
N ALA A 163 18.75 -7.07 -19.95
CA ALA A 163 19.14 -7.09 -21.35
C ALA A 163 17.97 -7.49 -22.28
N GLU A 164 16.98 -8.22 -21.76
CA GLU A 164 15.73 -8.54 -22.48
C GLU A 164 14.80 -7.32 -22.65
N VAL A 165 14.95 -6.28 -21.83
CA VAL A 165 14.19 -5.02 -21.97
C VAL A 165 14.84 -4.15 -23.05
N THR A 166 14.73 -4.61 -24.30
CA THR A 166 15.19 -3.92 -25.50
C THR A 166 14.19 -2.86 -25.94
N ASP A 167 14.62 -1.90 -26.76
CA ASP A 167 13.73 -0.92 -27.39
C ASP A 167 12.58 -1.59 -28.17
N GLU A 168 12.86 -2.76 -28.78
CA GLU A 168 11.86 -3.57 -29.48
C GLU A 168 10.82 -4.13 -28.50
N ALA A 169 11.26 -4.76 -27.40
CA ALA A 169 10.34 -5.26 -26.38
C ALA A 169 9.47 -4.15 -25.76
N VAL A 170 10.06 -2.97 -25.53
CA VAL A 170 9.35 -1.79 -25.02
C VAL A 170 8.32 -1.28 -26.03
N ARG A 171 8.66 -1.29 -27.32
CA ARG A 171 7.72 -0.94 -28.39
C ARG A 171 6.60 -1.95 -28.54
N THR A 172 6.91 -3.25 -28.53
CA THR A 172 5.91 -4.32 -28.55
C THR A 172 4.93 -4.16 -27.38
N TYR A 173 5.42 -3.92 -26.17
CA TYR A 173 4.55 -3.67 -25.02
C TYR A 173 3.62 -2.48 -25.26
N TYR A 174 4.16 -1.36 -25.77
CA TYR A 174 3.36 -0.17 -26.09
C TYR A 174 2.26 -0.46 -27.12
N ASP A 175 2.60 -1.18 -28.19
CA ASP A 175 1.68 -1.51 -29.28
C ASP A 175 0.59 -2.52 -28.84
N GLU A 176 0.91 -3.44 -27.93
CA GLU A 176 -0.02 -4.44 -27.40
C GLU A 176 -0.93 -3.90 -26.28
N HIS A 177 -0.55 -2.81 -25.61
CA HIS A 177 -1.29 -2.24 -24.47
C HIS A 177 -1.72 -0.77 -24.70
N PRO A 178 -2.37 -0.44 -25.84
CA PRO A 178 -2.68 0.96 -26.20
C PRO A 178 -3.59 1.66 -25.19
N GLN A 179 -4.37 0.90 -24.42
CA GLN A 179 -5.25 1.43 -23.38
C GLN A 179 -4.47 2.00 -22.19
N GLU A 180 -3.28 1.50 -21.88
CA GLU A 180 -2.43 2.03 -20.80
C GLU A 180 -1.81 3.39 -21.16
N PHE A 181 -1.77 3.74 -22.44
CA PHE A 181 -1.13 4.95 -22.95
C PHE A 181 -2.13 5.97 -23.49
N ARG A 182 -3.41 5.86 -23.11
CA ARG A 182 -4.42 6.87 -23.42
C ARG A 182 -5.16 7.34 -22.18
N ILE A 183 -5.48 8.62 -22.17
CA ILE A 183 -6.48 9.22 -21.31
C ILE A 183 -7.77 9.27 -22.13
N PRO A 184 -8.86 8.62 -21.70
CA PRO A 184 -10.11 8.65 -22.44
C PRO A 184 -10.69 10.07 -22.43
N ALA A 185 -11.46 10.41 -23.47
CA ALA A 185 -12.27 11.61 -23.44
C ALA A 185 -13.35 11.52 -22.34
N GLY A 186 -13.72 12.66 -21.77
CA GLY A 186 -14.85 12.74 -20.87
C GLY A 186 -15.02 14.10 -20.19
N ARG A 187 -15.90 14.15 -19.19
CA ARG A 187 -16.17 15.36 -18.39
C ARG A 187 -15.53 15.24 -17.02
N LEU A 188 -14.95 16.32 -16.53
CA LEU A 188 -14.61 16.41 -15.11
C LEU A 188 -15.88 16.82 -14.34
N ALA A 189 -16.16 16.17 -13.22
CA ALA A 189 -17.35 16.48 -12.43
C ALA A 189 -17.11 16.45 -10.92
N SER A 190 -17.95 17.20 -10.22
CA SER A 190 -18.16 17.09 -8.77
C SER A 190 -19.64 16.89 -8.50
N HIS A 191 -19.97 16.22 -7.40
CA HIS A 191 -21.35 16.02 -7.01
C HIS A 191 -21.58 16.10 -5.49
N ILE A 192 -22.84 16.28 -5.12
CA ILE A 192 -23.35 16.06 -3.78
C ILE A 192 -24.46 15.01 -3.89
N LEU A 193 -24.19 13.82 -3.36
CA LEU A 193 -25.18 12.75 -3.23
C LEU A 193 -26.00 12.91 -1.94
N VAL A 194 -27.32 12.87 -2.07
CA VAL A 194 -28.27 12.57 -1.00
C VAL A 194 -28.78 11.14 -1.23
N ARG A 195 -28.32 10.20 -0.40
CA ARG A 195 -28.57 8.77 -0.61
C ARG A 195 -30.00 8.40 -0.26
N VAL A 196 -30.60 7.56 -1.09
CA VAL A 196 -31.93 6.97 -0.85
C VAL A 196 -31.75 5.51 -0.41
N PRO A 197 -32.21 5.13 0.79
CA PRO A 197 -32.25 3.72 1.21
C PRO A 197 -33.09 2.88 0.24
N GLN A 198 -32.68 1.63 0.01
CA GLN A 198 -33.35 0.76 -0.97
C GLN A 198 -34.82 0.45 -0.62
N ASP A 199 -35.14 0.47 0.67
CA ASP A 199 -36.46 0.26 1.25
C ASP A 199 -37.23 1.57 1.53
N ALA A 200 -36.71 2.71 1.07
CA ALA A 200 -37.36 4.00 1.25
C ALA A 200 -38.71 4.04 0.52
N ASP A 201 -39.75 4.45 1.25
CA ASP A 201 -41.06 4.74 0.68
C ASP A 201 -41.06 6.07 -0.09
N GLU A 202 -42.16 6.35 -0.79
CA GLU A 202 -42.32 7.57 -1.59
C GLU A 202 -42.31 8.86 -0.75
N SER A 203 -42.70 8.78 0.53
CA SER A 203 -42.63 9.92 1.44
C SER A 203 -41.18 10.26 1.75
N ALA A 204 -40.37 9.25 2.10
CA ALA A 204 -38.95 9.38 2.36
C ALA A 204 -38.19 9.89 1.11
N LYS A 205 -38.50 9.37 -0.08
CA LYS A 205 -37.92 9.88 -1.33
C LYS A 205 -38.27 11.35 -1.58
N THR A 206 -39.51 11.76 -1.30
CA THR A 206 -39.94 13.15 -1.46
C THR A 206 -39.15 14.09 -0.53
N GLU A 207 -38.93 13.69 0.72
CA GLU A 207 -38.13 14.45 1.68
C GLU A 207 -36.66 14.54 1.26
N LEU A 208 -36.07 13.43 0.80
CA LEU A 208 -34.69 13.38 0.33
C LEU A 208 -34.48 14.21 -0.94
N ARG A 209 -35.48 14.23 -1.85
CA ARG A 209 -35.49 15.11 -3.01
C ARG A 209 -35.51 16.57 -2.59
N ALA A 210 -36.40 16.94 -1.66
CA ALA A 210 -36.47 18.30 -1.13
C ALA A 210 -35.16 18.74 -0.47
N LYS A 211 -34.46 17.81 0.22
CA LYS A 211 -33.12 18.05 0.76
C LYS A 211 -32.10 18.34 -0.36
N ALA A 212 -32.08 17.56 -1.43
CA ALA A 212 -31.19 17.78 -2.56
C ALA A 212 -31.48 19.11 -3.28
N GLU A 213 -32.76 19.46 -3.46
CA GLU A 213 -33.17 20.76 -4.02
C GLU A 213 -32.75 21.93 -3.12
N GLY A 214 -32.84 21.77 -1.80
CA GLY A 214 -32.34 22.76 -0.84
C GLY A 214 -30.83 22.98 -0.96
N VAL A 215 -30.05 21.91 -1.15
CA VAL A 215 -28.61 22.01 -1.42
C VAL A 215 -28.35 22.76 -2.71
N ARG A 216 -29.04 22.40 -3.81
CA ARG A 216 -28.93 23.09 -5.09
C ARG A 216 -29.25 24.58 -4.96
N GLN A 217 -30.33 24.94 -4.28
CA GLN A 217 -30.71 26.33 -4.05
C GLN A 217 -29.63 27.10 -3.29
N GLY A 218 -29.05 26.51 -2.24
CA GLY A 218 -27.94 27.14 -1.50
C GLY A 218 -26.71 27.37 -2.39
N LEU A 219 -26.40 26.43 -3.28
CA LEU A 219 -25.31 26.59 -4.25
C LEU A 219 -25.57 27.73 -5.25
N LEU A 220 -26.81 27.84 -5.75
CA LEU A 220 -27.23 28.93 -6.63
C LEU A 220 -27.20 30.31 -5.93
N GLU A 221 -27.38 30.34 -4.62
CA GLU A 221 -27.26 31.53 -3.78
C GLU A 221 -25.80 31.88 -3.42
N GLY A 222 -24.83 31.08 -3.88
CA GLY A 222 -23.39 31.34 -3.72
C GLY A 222 -22.74 30.60 -2.55
N ALA A 223 -23.36 29.55 -2.01
CA ALA A 223 -22.70 28.67 -1.06
C ALA A 223 -21.50 27.95 -1.70
N ASP A 224 -20.48 27.66 -0.88
CA ASP A 224 -19.30 26.92 -1.32
C ASP A 224 -19.62 25.43 -1.54
N PHE A 225 -19.38 24.94 -2.76
CA PHE A 225 -19.69 23.57 -3.14
C PHE A 225 -18.94 22.54 -2.30
N ALA A 226 -17.63 22.74 -2.08
CA ALA A 226 -16.80 21.80 -1.36
C ALA A 226 -17.23 21.68 0.11
N LYS A 227 -17.57 22.81 0.76
CA LYS A 227 -18.11 22.81 2.12
C LYS A 227 -19.44 22.06 2.21
N LEU A 228 -20.40 22.37 1.32
CA LEU A 228 -21.69 21.68 1.32
C LEU A 228 -21.53 20.18 1.01
N ALA A 229 -20.63 19.81 0.11
CA ALA A 229 -20.32 18.41 -0.15
C ALA A 229 -19.76 17.72 1.10
N THR A 230 -18.79 18.34 1.77
CA THR A 230 -18.20 17.82 3.01
C THR A 230 -19.20 17.71 4.14
N GLU A 231 -20.20 18.58 4.24
CA GLU A 231 -21.21 18.58 5.31
C GLU A 231 -22.35 17.60 5.02
N VAL A 232 -22.90 17.64 3.80
CA VAL A 232 -24.21 17.06 3.48
C VAL A 232 -24.13 15.76 2.68
N SER A 233 -23.05 15.56 1.89
CA SER A 233 -23.02 14.44 0.96
C SER A 233 -22.86 13.07 1.63
N ASP A 234 -23.58 12.08 1.10
CA ASP A 234 -23.48 10.66 1.47
C ASP A 234 -22.51 9.88 0.57
N CYS A 235 -21.75 10.57 -0.29
CA CYS A 235 -20.68 9.97 -1.10
C CYS A 235 -19.32 10.11 -0.40
N PRO A 236 -18.43 9.09 -0.46
CA PRO A 236 -17.06 9.22 0.05
C PRO A 236 -16.26 10.39 -0.55
N SER A 237 -16.64 10.86 -1.76
CA SER A 237 -16.04 12.05 -2.38
C SER A 237 -16.20 13.31 -1.53
N ARG A 238 -17.08 13.33 -0.51
CA ARG A 238 -17.21 14.42 0.49
C ARG A 238 -15.88 14.77 1.17
N ALA A 239 -15.00 13.79 1.35
CA ALA A 239 -13.67 13.99 1.93
C ALA A 239 -12.75 14.85 1.03
N ARG A 240 -13.08 14.92 -0.27
CA ARG A 240 -12.40 15.74 -1.29
C ARG A 240 -13.32 16.83 -1.83
N GLY A 241 -14.27 17.31 -1.02
CA GLY A 241 -15.21 18.37 -1.43
C GLY A 241 -16.16 17.99 -2.56
N GLY A 242 -16.50 16.71 -2.71
CA GLY A 242 -17.43 16.22 -3.73
C GLY A 242 -16.81 15.92 -5.09
N VAL A 243 -15.48 16.06 -5.24
CA VAL A 243 -14.78 15.84 -6.51
C VAL A 243 -14.81 14.35 -6.90
N LEU A 244 -15.33 14.07 -8.10
CA LEU A 244 -15.32 12.75 -8.71
C LEU A 244 -14.11 12.56 -9.63
N GLY A 245 -13.72 13.61 -10.36
CA GLY A 245 -12.66 13.54 -11.37
C GLY A 245 -13.23 13.29 -12.76
N LEU A 246 -12.51 12.55 -13.59
CA LEU A 246 -12.92 12.23 -14.95
C LEU A 246 -14.06 11.20 -14.95
N ILE A 247 -15.15 11.53 -15.62
CA ILE A 247 -16.30 10.68 -15.91
C ILE A 247 -16.23 10.28 -17.39
N PRO A 248 -15.72 9.08 -17.73
CA PRO A 248 -15.75 8.58 -19.09
C PRO A 248 -17.18 8.18 -19.50
N PRO A 249 -17.50 8.20 -20.79
CA PRO A 249 -18.83 7.79 -21.27
C PRO A 249 -19.08 6.30 -21.01
N GLY A 250 -20.32 5.97 -20.69
CA GLY A 250 -20.81 4.60 -20.43
C GLY A 250 -20.32 3.98 -19.12
N ARG A 251 -19.80 4.78 -18.18
CA ARG A 251 -19.32 4.31 -16.87
C ARG A 251 -20.32 4.54 -15.74
N GLU A 252 -21.16 5.56 -15.85
CA GLU A 252 -22.11 5.97 -14.81
C GLU A 252 -23.56 5.62 -15.19
N ASP A 253 -24.47 5.82 -14.25
CA ASP A 253 -25.91 5.71 -14.53
C ASP A 253 -26.32 6.67 -15.69
N PRO A 254 -27.15 6.24 -16.65
CA PRO A 254 -27.52 7.06 -17.80
C PRO A 254 -28.05 8.45 -17.44
N ALA A 255 -28.83 8.58 -16.36
CA ALA A 255 -29.36 9.88 -15.93
C ALA A 255 -28.27 10.80 -15.37
N PHE A 256 -27.31 10.22 -14.64
CA PHE A 256 -26.15 10.95 -14.13
C PHE A 256 -25.26 11.43 -15.28
N GLU A 257 -24.99 10.55 -16.24
CA GLU A 257 -24.18 10.86 -17.41
C GLU A 257 -24.84 11.94 -18.29
N GLU A 258 -26.13 11.83 -18.56
CA GLU A 258 -26.88 12.84 -19.32
C GLU A 258 -26.75 14.23 -18.68
N ALA A 259 -26.83 14.33 -17.35
CA ALA A 259 -26.65 15.59 -16.64
C ALA A 259 -25.21 16.12 -16.70
N VAL A 260 -24.21 15.25 -16.51
CA VAL A 260 -22.79 15.63 -16.58
C VAL A 260 -22.41 16.17 -17.97
N TYR A 261 -22.89 15.54 -19.04
CA TYR A 261 -22.55 15.91 -20.41
C TYR A 261 -23.48 16.97 -21.02
N GLY A 262 -24.72 17.09 -20.53
CA GLY A 262 -25.73 18.01 -21.02
C GLY A 262 -25.67 19.41 -20.42
N GLN A 263 -25.03 19.59 -19.26
CA GLN A 263 -24.93 20.88 -18.59
C GLN A 263 -23.67 21.69 -18.99
N PRO A 264 -23.72 23.03 -18.94
CA PRO A 264 -22.52 23.85 -19.13
C PRO A 264 -21.47 23.63 -18.04
N ILE A 265 -20.20 23.77 -18.40
CA ILE A 265 -19.09 23.70 -17.45
C ILE A 265 -19.19 24.86 -16.45
N GLY A 266 -19.12 24.53 -15.17
CA GLY A 266 -19.16 25.47 -14.05
C GLY A 266 -20.57 25.74 -13.52
N GLU A 267 -21.62 25.27 -14.19
CA GLU A 267 -23.01 25.50 -13.78
C GLU A 267 -23.52 24.37 -12.87
N ILE A 268 -24.35 24.74 -11.89
CA ILE A 268 -25.05 23.80 -11.02
C ILE A 268 -26.26 23.26 -11.77
N GLY A 269 -26.25 21.96 -12.07
CA GLY A 269 -27.35 21.29 -12.76
C GLY A 269 -28.62 21.16 -11.93
N GLU A 270 -29.67 20.64 -12.55
CA GLU A 270 -30.87 20.18 -11.85
C GLU A 270 -30.56 18.98 -10.93
N VAL A 271 -31.45 18.71 -9.97
CA VAL A 271 -31.34 17.50 -9.16
C VAL A 271 -31.64 16.27 -10.02
N VAL A 272 -30.69 15.35 -10.07
CA VAL A 272 -30.78 14.11 -10.84
C VAL A 272 -31.12 12.95 -9.92
N GLU A 273 -32.14 12.17 -10.27
CA GLU A 273 -32.48 10.94 -9.57
C GLU A 273 -31.83 9.73 -10.25
N THR A 274 -31.23 8.87 -9.45
CA THR A 274 -30.66 7.57 -9.86
C THR A 274 -31.06 6.51 -8.85
N PRO A 275 -30.80 5.21 -9.10
CA PRO A 275 -31.05 4.16 -8.10
C PRO A 275 -30.33 4.35 -6.75
N VAL A 276 -29.24 5.13 -6.72
CA VAL A 276 -28.46 5.41 -5.50
C VAL A 276 -29.09 6.55 -4.66
N GLY A 277 -29.82 7.45 -5.31
CA GLY A 277 -30.43 8.63 -4.70
C GLY A 277 -30.37 9.86 -5.59
N PHE A 278 -30.44 11.02 -4.95
CA PHE A 278 -30.50 12.33 -5.61
C PHE A 278 -29.11 12.98 -5.66
N HIS A 279 -28.76 13.52 -6.83
CA HIS A 279 -27.45 14.13 -7.08
C HIS A 279 -27.62 15.58 -7.48
N VAL A 280 -26.82 16.46 -6.86
CA VAL A 280 -26.55 17.81 -7.38
C VAL A 280 -25.17 17.79 -8.01
N ILE A 281 -25.10 18.06 -9.31
CA ILE A 281 -23.90 17.82 -10.13
C ILE A 281 -23.39 19.15 -10.69
N VAL A 282 -22.07 19.30 -10.76
CA VAL A 282 -21.42 20.37 -11.54
C VAL A 282 -20.36 19.74 -12.44
N ALA A 283 -20.41 20.07 -13.73
CA ALA A 283 -19.35 19.73 -14.67
C ALA A 283 -18.23 20.75 -14.45
N THR A 284 -17.07 20.31 -14.01
CA THR A 284 -15.95 21.19 -13.65
C THR A 284 -14.96 21.39 -14.81
N GLY A 285 -15.07 20.60 -15.87
CA GLY A 285 -14.21 20.72 -17.04
C GLY A 285 -14.45 19.63 -18.09
N GLU A 286 -13.60 19.63 -19.10
CA GLU A 286 -13.55 18.63 -20.17
C GLU A 286 -12.15 18.07 -20.28
N GLN A 287 -12.06 16.78 -20.54
CA GLN A 287 -10.83 16.11 -20.88
C GLN A 287 -10.99 15.56 -22.29
N GLU A 288 -10.18 16.06 -23.22
CA GLU A 288 -10.07 15.46 -24.54
C GLU A 288 -9.34 14.12 -24.44
N GLU A 289 -9.63 13.23 -25.40
CA GLU A 289 -8.82 12.03 -25.54
C GLU A 289 -7.37 12.43 -25.81
N LYS A 290 -6.45 11.88 -25.00
CA LYS A 290 -5.02 12.06 -25.19
C LYS A 290 -4.37 10.70 -25.31
N VAL A 291 -3.75 10.43 -26.45
CA VAL A 291 -2.89 9.27 -26.64
C VAL A 291 -1.45 9.74 -26.49
N PHE A 292 -0.72 9.16 -25.55
CA PHE A 292 0.71 9.41 -25.42
C PHE A 292 1.46 8.62 -26.46
N SER A 293 2.29 9.29 -27.26
CA SER A 293 3.15 8.64 -28.24
C SER A 293 4.21 7.77 -27.56
N PHE A 294 4.75 6.80 -28.31
CA PHE A 294 5.84 5.96 -27.82
C PHE A 294 7.02 6.80 -27.32
N ASP A 295 7.41 7.84 -28.04
CA ASP A 295 8.57 8.68 -27.69
C ASP A 295 8.35 9.44 -26.36
N GLU A 296 7.12 9.87 -26.07
CA GLU A 296 6.78 10.53 -24.79
C GLU A 296 6.87 9.57 -23.60
N VAL A 297 6.62 8.27 -23.80
CA VAL A 297 6.55 7.30 -22.70
C VAL A 297 7.73 6.34 -22.65
N LYS A 298 8.59 6.31 -23.67
CA LYS A 298 9.65 5.32 -23.86
C LYS A 298 10.50 5.14 -22.61
N ASP A 299 11.05 6.22 -22.06
CA ASP A 299 11.98 6.13 -20.92
C ASP A 299 11.28 5.64 -19.66
N ARG A 300 10.07 6.14 -19.39
CA ARG A 300 9.24 5.71 -18.26
C ARG A 300 8.82 4.24 -18.39
N LEU A 301 8.41 3.83 -19.59
CA LEU A 301 8.00 2.46 -19.88
C LEU A 301 9.19 1.50 -19.76
N THR A 302 10.37 1.90 -20.26
CA THR A 302 11.61 1.13 -20.12
C THR A 302 11.96 0.93 -18.64
N ALA A 303 11.89 1.98 -17.83
CA ALA A 303 12.12 1.89 -16.39
C ALA A 303 11.12 0.95 -15.70
N ARG A 304 9.82 1.06 -16.04
CA ARG A 304 8.76 0.17 -15.53
C ARG A 304 9.01 -1.29 -15.90
N MET A 305 9.31 -1.58 -17.16
CA MET A 305 9.58 -2.94 -17.63
C MET A 305 10.83 -3.54 -16.99
N ARG A 306 11.90 -2.74 -16.81
CA ARG A 306 13.09 -3.16 -16.06
C ARG A 306 12.73 -3.52 -14.62
N HIS A 307 11.96 -2.67 -13.95
CA HIS A 307 11.52 -2.94 -12.60
C HIS A 307 10.69 -4.23 -12.50
N MET A 308 9.71 -4.43 -13.40
CA MET A 308 8.92 -5.66 -13.48
C MET A 308 9.81 -6.90 -13.72
N SER A 309 10.79 -6.82 -14.62
CA SER A 309 11.74 -7.91 -14.88
C SER A 309 12.61 -8.22 -13.65
N GLN A 310 13.05 -7.22 -12.88
CA GLN A 310 13.78 -7.43 -11.61
C GLN A 310 12.91 -8.10 -10.56
N GLN A 311 11.65 -7.64 -10.41
CA GLN A 311 10.67 -8.24 -9.51
C GLN A 311 10.42 -9.71 -9.87
N LYS A 312 10.28 -10.04 -11.16
CA LYS A 312 10.10 -11.41 -11.64
C LYS A 312 11.27 -12.32 -11.27
N VAL A 313 12.51 -11.87 -11.50
CA VAL A 313 13.72 -12.63 -11.14
C VAL A 313 13.79 -12.86 -9.63
N THR A 314 13.51 -11.82 -8.85
CA THR A 314 13.57 -11.90 -7.37
C THR A 314 12.47 -12.80 -6.83
N SER A 315 11.24 -12.68 -7.33
CA SER A 315 10.11 -13.53 -6.94
C SER A 315 10.39 -15.01 -7.24
N ALA A 316 10.91 -15.32 -8.42
CA ALA A 316 11.31 -16.68 -8.78
C ALA A 316 12.40 -17.24 -7.85
N TYR A 317 13.36 -16.41 -7.44
CA TYR A 317 14.37 -16.82 -6.47
C TYR A 317 13.78 -17.09 -5.08
N ILE A 318 12.89 -16.23 -4.57
CA ILE A 318 12.20 -16.47 -3.30
C ILE A 318 11.36 -17.75 -3.36
N GLN A 319 10.69 -18.01 -4.48
CA GLN A 319 9.95 -19.25 -4.70
C GLN A 319 10.87 -20.48 -4.66
N GLU A 320 12.04 -20.42 -5.31
CA GLU A 320 13.06 -21.47 -5.24
C GLU A 320 13.53 -21.73 -3.80
N LEU A 321 13.66 -20.68 -2.98
CA LEU A 321 13.99 -20.83 -1.56
C LEU A 321 12.83 -21.44 -0.76
N LYS A 322 11.59 -21.02 -1.02
CA LYS A 322 10.39 -21.58 -0.38
C LYS A 322 10.28 -23.09 -0.62
N GLU A 323 10.57 -23.56 -1.84
CA GLU A 323 10.52 -24.97 -2.20
C GLU A 323 11.61 -25.83 -1.53
N LYS A 324 12.74 -25.22 -1.16
CA LYS A 324 13.86 -25.90 -0.48
C LYS A 324 13.72 -25.91 1.04
N ALA A 325 12.91 -25.01 1.59
CA ALA A 325 12.76 -24.84 3.02
C ALA A 325 11.59 -25.64 3.59
N THR A 326 11.70 -26.00 4.87
CA THR A 326 10.57 -26.56 5.62
C THR A 326 9.80 -25.44 6.29
N ILE A 327 8.64 -25.09 5.74
CA ILE A 327 7.75 -24.07 6.31
C ILE A 327 6.60 -24.75 7.04
N LYS A 328 6.42 -24.47 8.33
CA LYS A 328 5.30 -24.98 9.14
C LYS A 328 4.52 -23.83 9.76
N LEU A 329 3.22 -23.84 9.59
CA LEU A 329 2.31 -22.91 10.27
C LEU A 329 1.92 -23.51 11.63
N ASP A 330 1.87 -22.68 12.66
CA ASP A 330 1.56 -23.07 14.03
C ASP A 330 0.67 -22.01 14.71
N GLY A 331 0.11 -22.35 15.87
CA GLY A 331 -0.75 -21.48 16.65
C GLY A 331 -1.94 -20.90 15.86
N MET A 332 -2.21 -19.61 16.05
CA MET A 332 -3.32 -18.87 15.42
C MET A 332 -3.32 -18.95 13.89
N LEU A 333 -2.16 -19.15 13.24
CA LEU A 333 -2.06 -19.22 11.78
C LEU A 333 -2.42 -20.59 11.18
N ALA A 334 -2.36 -21.67 11.96
CA ALA A 334 -2.70 -23.01 11.51
C ALA A 334 -4.18 -23.15 11.11
N GLY A 335 -5.07 -22.34 11.68
CA GLY A 335 -6.49 -22.28 11.31
C GLY A 335 -6.75 -21.67 9.93
N PHE A 336 -5.82 -20.87 9.39
CA PHE A 336 -5.97 -20.20 8.09
C PHE A 336 -5.50 -21.06 6.92
N ALA A 337 -4.68 -22.09 7.16
CA ALA A 337 -4.24 -23.02 6.12
C ALA A 337 -5.38 -23.92 5.57
N ASN A 338 -6.49 -24.04 6.31
CA ASN A 338 -7.62 -24.92 6.00
C ASN A 338 -8.91 -24.17 5.58
N SER A 339 -8.85 -22.86 5.31
CA SER A 339 -10.00 -22.11 4.80
C SER A 339 -10.01 -22.11 3.26
N PRO A 340 -11.10 -22.54 2.60
CA PRO A 340 -11.20 -22.53 1.15
C PRO A 340 -11.56 -21.12 0.67
N GLU A 341 -10.57 -20.26 0.49
CA GLU A 341 -10.72 -18.97 -0.20
C GLU A 341 -9.59 -18.74 -1.21
N THR A 342 -9.10 -19.81 -1.84
CA THR A 342 -8.28 -19.72 -3.05
C THR A 342 -9.11 -19.66 -4.34
N GLU A 343 -10.46 -19.61 -4.23
CA GLU A 343 -11.34 -19.42 -5.39
C GLU A 343 -12.23 -18.18 -5.21
N ALA A 344 -12.07 -17.25 -6.17
CA ALA A 344 -12.93 -16.11 -6.48
C ALA A 344 -12.96 -14.93 -5.49
N ALA A 345 -11.92 -14.09 -5.54
CA ALA A 345 -12.15 -12.66 -5.32
C ALA A 345 -12.92 -12.11 -6.55
N PRO A 346 -14.06 -11.41 -6.38
CA PRO A 346 -14.78 -10.82 -7.49
C PRO A 346 -13.92 -9.76 -8.19
N GLU A 347 -14.02 -9.67 -9.53
CA GLU A 347 -13.23 -8.80 -10.41
C GLU A 347 -13.20 -7.31 -10.02
N GLY A 348 -14.06 -6.85 -9.11
CA GLY A 348 -14.03 -5.49 -8.55
C GLY A 348 -13.02 -5.25 -7.41
N ALA A 349 -12.51 -6.30 -6.75
CA ALA A 349 -11.51 -6.17 -5.68
C ALA A 349 -10.09 -5.96 -6.22
N ALA A 350 -9.84 -6.30 -7.50
CA ALA A 350 -8.58 -6.07 -8.17
C ALA A 350 -8.32 -4.57 -8.44
N ALA A 351 -9.37 -3.78 -8.74
CA ALA A 351 -9.24 -2.35 -8.96
C ALA A 351 -8.91 -1.55 -7.68
N ALA A 352 -9.38 -2.00 -6.51
CA ALA A 352 -8.99 -1.42 -5.22
C ALA A 352 -7.60 -1.92 -4.76
N ALA A 353 -7.09 -3.02 -5.32
CA ALA A 353 -5.76 -3.55 -5.06
C ALA A 353 -4.65 -2.81 -5.82
N GLU A 354 -4.97 -2.10 -6.91
CA GLU A 354 -4.03 -1.15 -7.55
C GLU A 354 -3.88 0.17 -6.80
N ALA A 355 -4.84 0.51 -5.91
CA ALA A 355 -4.88 1.78 -5.19
C ALA A 355 -4.10 1.78 -3.86
N VAL A 356 -3.54 0.64 -3.44
CA VAL A 356 -2.58 0.57 -2.34
C VAL A 356 -1.21 0.33 -2.98
N PRO A 357 -0.31 1.32 -3.01
CA PRO A 357 1.01 1.12 -3.61
C PRO A 357 1.68 -0.06 -2.88
N ALA A 358 2.13 -1.04 -3.66
CA ALA A 358 2.96 -2.12 -3.17
C ALA A 358 4.12 -1.49 -2.38
N ALA A 359 4.06 -1.61 -1.06
CA ALA A 359 5.06 -1.09 -0.16
C ALA A 359 6.31 -1.97 -0.20
N ASN A 360 6.99 -1.97 -1.35
CA ASN A 360 8.39 -2.30 -1.53
C ASN A 360 8.90 -1.66 -2.83
N ASP A 361 8.54 -0.40 -3.05
CA ASP A 361 9.04 0.41 -4.15
C ASP A 361 9.64 1.71 -3.61
N ALA A 362 10.93 1.66 -3.28
CA ALA A 362 11.76 2.85 -3.48
C ALA A 362 12.21 2.80 -4.95
N PRO A 363 11.65 3.68 -5.79
CA PRO A 363 12.51 4.53 -6.58
C PRO A 363 12.00 5.98 -6.49
N VAL A 364 12.69 6.78 -5.69
CA VAL A 364 13.51 7.87 -6.23
C VAL A 364 13.17 8.27 -7.67
N SER A 365 12.43 9.36 -7.81
CA SER A 365 12.69 10.48 -8.73
C SER A 365 11.36 11.17 -8.99
N THR A 366 10.88 11.91 -8.00
CA THR A 366 9.89 12.97 -8.23
C THR A 366 10.67 14.21 -8.67
N VAL A 367 10.65 14.51 -9.98
CA VAL A 367 11.07 15.81 -10.49
C VAL A 367 9.97 16.38 -11.38
N THR A 368 9.38 17.45 -10.84
CA THR A 368 8.69 18.59 -11.47
C THR A 368 7.38 18.37 -12.23
N GLU A 369 6.29 18.65 -11.52
CA GLU A 369 5.11 19.33 -12.06
C GLU A 369 5.52 20.74 -12.57
N PRO A 370 5.08 21.20 -13.76
CA PRO A 370 5.21 22.60 -14.13
C PRO A 370 4.24 23.46 -13.30
N PRO A 371 4.60 24.72 -12.94
CA PRO A 371 3.74 25.55 -12.12
C PRO A 371 2.43 25.88 -12.84
N SER A 372 1.32 25.71 -12.11
CA SER A 372 0.00 26.23 -12.44
C SER A 372 0.07 27.75 -12.70
N PRO A 373 -0.61 28.29 -13.73
CA PRO A 373 -0.60 29.73 -14.01
C PRO A 373 -1.34 30.47 -12.89
N ALA A 374 -0.60 31.36 -12.21
CA ALA A 374 -1.14 32.27 -11.22
C ALA A 374 -2.27 33.12 -11.83
N ALA A 375 -3.40 33.15 -11.13
CA ALA A 375 -4.52 34.04 -11.38
C ALA A 375 -4.02 35.49 -11.51
N THR A 376 -4.24 36.08 -12.67
CA THR A 376 -4.04 37.51 -12.90
C THR A 376 -5.18 38.25 -12.20
N ALA A 377 -4.87 39.02 -11.15
CA ALA A 377 -5.82 39.93 -10.52
C ALA A 377 -6.23 41.04 -11.52
N PRO A 378 -7.49 41.50 -11.50
CA PRO A 378 -7.92 42.60 -12.35
C PRO A 378 -7.28 43.93 -11.91
N ALA A 379 -6.99 44.74 -12.93
CA ALA A 379 -6.37 46.06 -12.84
C ALA A 379 -7.03 46.98 -11.79
N GLY A 380 -6.20 47.60 -10.97
CA GLY A 380 -6.59 48.78 -10.19
C GLY A 380 -6.61 50.02 -11.08
N ASP A 381 -7.67 50.83 -10.92
CA ASP A 381 -7.84 52.13 -11.56
C ASP A 381 -6.65 53.09 -11.32
N PRO A 382 -6.31 53.95 -12.30
CA PRO A 382 -5.25 54.94 -12.14
C PRO A 382 -5.67 56.10 -11.24
N ALA A 383 -4.83 56.44 -10.25
CA ALA A 383 -4.95 57.66 -9.47
C ALA A 383 -4.73 58.92 -10.35
N PRO A 384 -5.38 60.06 -10.04
CA PRO A 384 -5.28 61.27 -10.85
C PRO A 384 -3.96 62.01 -10.64
N ALA A 385 -3.46 62.62 -11.72
CA ALA A 385 -2.27 63.47 -11.73
C ALA A 385 -2.41 64.69 -10.80
N PRO A 386 -1.33 65.13 -10.13
CA PRO A 386 -1.33 66.40 -9.44
C PRO A 386 -1.19 67.54 -10.45
N ALA A 387 -1.99 68.58 -10.24
CA ALA A 387 -1.84 69.88 -10.88
C ALA A 387 -0.52 70.54 -10.40
N GLU A 388 0.32 70.93 -11.35
CA GLU A 388 0.84 72.30 -11.58
C GLU A 388 1.80 72.34 -12.77
#